data_AF-A0A392M1W9-F1
#
_entry.id   AF-A0A392M1W9-F1
#
_cell.length_a   1.000
_cell.length_b   1.000
_cell.length_c   1.000
_cell.angle_alpha   90.00
_cell.angle_beta   90.00
_cell.angle_gamma   90.00
#
_symmetry.space_group_name_H-M   'P 1'
#
loop_
_entity.id
_entity.type
_entity.pdbx_description
1 polymer ?
#
loop_
_entity_poly.entity_id
_entity_poly.type
_entity_poly.pdbx_seq_one_letter_code
_entity_poly.pdbx_strand_id
1 'polypeptide(L)'
;MYLKFLDKVNSKALNKEIVQATYENCKVLLGSELIKSSSEERSLLKNLGSWLGKLTIGRNQVLRAREIDPKSLIIEAYEKGLMIAVIPFTSKVLEPCQNSLAYQPPNPWTMGILGLLAEIYSMPNLKMNLKFDIEVLYKNLGVDMKDVTPTSLLKDRKREIEGNPDFSNKDVGASQSQMISEKPPPLVPPVNQVELPLEVTNPSNSGAHPHMMSQYAGSHHISTGTLMDDEKIPPLGLSDQLPSAQGLLQANTTPAPFQLPTQIQSIGTHVIINPKLNHLGLQIHFQRAVPIAMDRAIKEIVNSIVKRSVSIATQTTKELVLKVDISVKPSQIWLPDYAMESEEKRIKNAAHLMVASLAGSLAHVTCKEPLRTSISTQLRTSLQSLGIANDILEQAVQLVTNDNLDLGCAVIEHAATDK
;
A
#
# COMPACT_ATOMS: atom_id res chain seq x y z
N MET A 1 8.77 9.95 0.32
CA MET A 1 8.65 11.40 0.59
C MET A 1 9.25 11.78 1.94
N TYR A 2 8.68 11.37 3.08
CA TYR A 2 9.19 11.71 4.41
C TYR A 2 10.66 11.29 4.66
N LEU A 3 11.09 10.13 4.13
CA LEU A 3 12.51 9.73 4.22
C LEU A 3 13.43 10.74 3.52
N LYS A 4 13.06 11.17 2.30
CA LYS A 4 13.81 12.18 1.54
C LYS A 4 13.84 13.52 2.28
N PHE A 5 12.76 13.88 2.99
CA PHE A 5 12.74 15.04 3.87
C PHE A 5 13.80 14.90 4.96
N LEU A 6 13.86 13.77 5.67
CA LEU A 6 14.87 13.53 6.71
C LEU A 6 16.30 13.55 6.16
N ASP A 7 16.52 12.97 4.98
CA ASP A 7 17.83 12.98 4.32
C ASP A 7 18.26 14.42 3.95
N LYS A 8 17.30 15.29 3.59
CA LYS A 8 17.55 16.71 3.30
C LYS A 8 17.76 17.56 4.55
N VAL A 9 17.04 17.29 5.64
CA VAL A 9 17.28 17.95 6.93
C VAL A 9 18.68 17.58 7.46
N ASN A 10 19.08 16.32 7.30
CA ASN A 10 20.40 15.81 7.67
C ASN A 10 20.77 16.11 9.14
N SER A 11 19.81 15.92 10.06
CA SER A 11 20.00 16.10 11.50
C SER A 11 20.01 14.75 12.22
N LYS A 12 21.13 14.43 12.87
CA LYS A 12 21.29 13.16 13.61
C LYS A 12 20.42 13.12 14.87
N ALA A 13 20.26 14.26 15.56
CA ALA A 13 19.42 14.38 16.75
C ALA A 13 17.96 14.11 16.39
N LEU A 14 17.45 14.78 15.35
CA LEU A 14 16.11 14.55 14.84
C LEU A 14 15.86 13.09 14.44
N ASN A 15 16.80 12.48 13.71
CA ASN A 15 16.65 11.09 13.30
C ASN A 15 16.57 10.14 14.51
N LYS A 16 17.32 10.41 15.58
CA LYS A 16 17.26 9.61 16.82
C LYS A 16 15.90 9.74 17.49
N GLU A 17 15.38 10.95 17.64
CA GLU A 17 14.06 11.20 18.25
C GLU A 17 12.93 10.58 17.43
N ILE A 18 12.97 10.70 16.11
CA ILE A 18 11.97 10.07 15.22
C ILE A 18 11.97 8.55 15.36
N VAL A 19 13.16 7.94 15.39
CA VAL A 19 13.28 6.48 15.57
C VAL A 19 12.72 6.07 16.94
N GLN A 20 13.04 6.81 18.00
CA GLN A 20 12.53 6.57 19.35
C GLN A 20 11.00 6.69 19.42
N ALA A 21 10.44 7.78 18.92
CA ALA A 21 9.00 7.99 18.85
C ALA A 21 8.30 6.90 18.01
N THR A 22 8.94 6.43 16.93
CA THR A 22 8.41 5.32 16.11
C THR A 22 8.32 4.04 16.93
N TYR A 23 9.36 3.68 17.69
CA TYR A 23 9.32 2.50 18.57
C TYR A 23 8.22 2.60 19.63
N GLU A 24 8.05 3.76 20.26
CA GLU A 24 7.02 3.98 21.28
C GLU A 24 5.61 3.82 20.69
N ASN A 25 5.35 4.42 19.52
CA ASN A 25 4.06 4.27 18.84
C ASN A 25 3.78 2.82 18.43
N CYS A 26 4.80 2.09 17.96
CA CYS A 26 4.66 0.65 17.69
C CYS A 26 4.29 -0.12 18.96
N LYS A 27 4.95 0.14 20.10
CA LYS A 27 4.66 -0.52 21.38
C LYS A 27 3.24 -0.25 21.87
N VAL A 28 2.76 1.00 21.73
CA VAL A 28 1.39 1.38 22.11
C VAL A 28 0.36 0.57 21.31
N LEU A 29 0.54 0.46 19.98
CA LEU A 29 -0.39 -0.30 19.14
C LEU A 29 -0.29 -1.81 19.35
N LEU A 30 0.92 -2.34 19.58
CA LEU A 30 1.12 -3.76 19.90
C LEU A 30 0.50 -4.15 21.25
N GLY A 31 0.38 -3.20 22.18
CA GLY A 31 -0.30 -3.37 23.46
C GLY A 31 -1.80 -3.04 23.45
N SER A 32 -2.36 -2.59 22.32
CA SER A 32 -3.78 -2.23 22.21
C SER A 32 -4.68 -3.48 22.23
N GLU A 33 -5.74 -3.46 23.03
CA GLU A 33 -6.75 -4.52 23.05
C GLU A 33 -7.56 -4.58 21.74
N LEU A 34 -7.65 -3.46 21.03
CA LEU A 34 -8.40 -3.33 19.77
C LEU A 34 -7.64 -3.94 18.58
N ILE A 35 -6.36 -4.29 18.74
CA ILE A 35 -5.53 -4.80 17.64
C ILE A 35 -6.05 -6.13 17.06
N LYS A 36 -6.83 -6.90 17.84
CA LYS A 36 -7.49 -8.15 17.40
C LYS A 36 -8.67 -7.88 16.46
N SER A 37 -9.42 -6.79 16.66
CA SER A 37 -10.70 -6.51 15.99
C SER A 37 -10.63 -5.37 14.97
N SER A 38 -9.95 -4.28 15.29
CA SER A 38 -9.86 -3.09 14.42
C SER A 38 -8.99 -3.36 13.20
N SER A 39 -9.52 -3.08 12.01
CA SER A 39 -8.76 -3.15 10.76
C SER A 39 -7.84 -1.93 10.59
N GLU A 40 -8.23 -0.81 11.19
CA GLU A 40 -7.58 0.49 11.14
C GLU A 40 -6.30 0.47 11.97
N GLU A 41 -6.35 -0.02 13.21
CA GLU A 41 -5.15 -0.15 14.06
C GLU A 41 -4.12 -1.10 13.46
N ARG A 42 -4.57 -2.23 12.89
CA ARG A 42 -3.68 -3.16 12.18
C ARG A 42 -3.03 -2.51 10.97
N SER A 43 -3.79 -1.70 10.23
CA SER A 43 -3.27 -0.96 9.08
C SER A 43 -2.25 0.11 9.51
N LEU A 44 -2.52 0.83 10.59
CA LEU A 44 -1.59 1.81 11.17
C LEU A 44 -0.30 1.15 11.66
N LEU A 45 -0.42 0.04 12.39
CA LEU A 45 0.73 -0.74 12.86
C LEU A 45 1.57 -1.22 11.68
N LYS A 46 0.95 -1.77 10.64
CA LYS A 46 1.65 -2.19 9.41
C LYS A 46 2.38 -1.02 8.73
N ASN A 47 1.77 0.16 8.68
CA ASN A 47 2.40 1.37 8.13
C ASN A 47 3.61 1.80 8.97
N LEU A 48 3.50 1.77 10.31
CA LEU A 48 4.61 2.03 11.22
C LEU A 48 5.73 0.98 11.09
N GLY A 49 5.39 -0.29 10.86
CA GLY A 49 6.37 -1.34 10.57
C GLY A 49 7.17 -1.06 9.30
N SER A 50 6.49 -0.67 8.21
CA SER A 50 7.17 -0.28 6.96
C SER A 50 8.05 0.95 7.16
N TRP A 51 7.57 1.93 7.92
CA TRP A 51 8.33 3.13 8.27
C TRP A 51 9.57 2.79 9.10
N LEU A 52 9.43 2.00 10.15
CA LEU A 52 10.51 1.56 11.03
C LEU A 52 11.58 0.78 10.26
N GLY A 53 11.18 -0.18 9.42
CA GLY A 53 12.10 -0.94 8.59
C GLY A 53 12.91 -0.03 7.66
N LYS A 54 12.26 0.93 7.00
CA LYS A 54 12.92 1.89 6.10
C LYS A 54 13.81 2.88 6.84
N LEU A 55 13.42 3.29 8.06
CA LEU A 55 14.22 4.18 8.90
C LEU A 55 15.49 3.52 9.41
N THR A 56 15.43 2.23 9.72
CA THR A 56 16.50 1.47 10.39
C THR A 56 17.26 0.60 9.39
N ILE A 57 16.76 -0.61 9.12
CA ILE A 57 17.37 -1.63 8.26
C ILE A 57 17.67 -1.08 6.86
N GLY A 58 16.71 -0.36 6.26
CA GLY A 58 16.85 0.24 4.94
C GLY A 58 17.92 1.34 4.84
N ARG A 59 18.39 1.86 5.99
CA ARG A 59 19.52 2.80 6.09
C ARG A 59 20.76 2.15 6.72
N ASN A 60 20.83 0.81 6.74
CA ASN A 60 21.91 0.03 7.36
C ASN A 60 22.12 0.38 8.84
N GLN A 61 21.06 0.73 9.55
CA GLN A 61 21.08 0.91 11.01
C GLN A 61 20.50 -0.32 11.71
N VAL A 62 21.04 -0.61 12.89
CA VAL A 62 20.65 -1.78 13.68
C VAL A 62 19.24 -1.62 14.24
N LEU A 63 18.37 -2.59 13.97
CA LEU A 63 17.09 -2.73 14.67
C LEU A 63 17.37 -3.15 16.12
N ARG A 64 16.95 -2.34 17.09
CA ARG A 64 17.28 -2.55 18.50
C ARG A 64 16.36 -3.60 19.10
N ALA A 65 16.87 -4.80 19.37
CA ALA A 65 16.11 -5.89 19.98
C ALA A 65 15.46 -5.52 21.32
N ARG A 66 16.08 -4.63 22.12
CA ARG A 66 15.50 -4.11 23.36
C ARG A 66 14.20 -3.30 23.16
N GLU A 67 14.02 -2.75 21.96
CA GLU A 67 12.83 -1.97 21.61
C GLU A 67 11.80 -2.88 20.96
N ILE A 68 12.20 -3.57 19.88
CA ILE A 68 11.38 -4.53 19.16
C ILE A 68 12.28 -5.68 18.71
N ASP A 69 12.01 -6.88 19.23
CA ASP A 69 12.59 -8.13 18.74
C ASP A 69 11.52 -8.90 17.96
N PRO A 70 11.61 -8.93 16.61
CA PRO A 70 10.63 -9.64 15.78
C PRO A 70 10.44 -11.10 16.15
N LYS A 71 11.50 -11.80 16.59
CA LYS A 71 11.44 -13.22 16.92
C LYS A 71 10.58 -13.46 18.16
N SER A 72 10.91 -12.75 19.26
CA SER A 72 10.12 -12.83 20.50
C SER A 72 8.69 -12.34 20.30
N LEU A 73 8.51 -11.27 19.51
CA LEU A 73 7.20 -10.70 19.22
C LEU A 73 6.28 -11.68 18.48
N ILE A 74 6.79 -12.41 17.49
CA ILE A 74 6.01 -13.43 16.76
C ILE A 74 5.62 -14.58 17.71
N ILE A 75 6.55 -15.02 18.58
CA ILE A 75 6.28 -16.10 19.54
C ILE A 75 5.17 -15.69 20.51
N GLU A 76 5.24 -14.49 21.08
CA GLU A 76 4.21 -13.96 21.96
C GLU A 76 2.86 -13.80 21.24
N ALA A 77 2.89 -13.34 19.99
CA ALA A 77 1.70 -13.21 19.17
C ALA A 77 1.01 -14.53 18.89
N TYR A 78 1.78 -15.61 18.72
CA TYR A 78 1.24 -16.96 18.59
C TYR A 78 0.49 -17.39 19.85
N GLU A 79 1.06 -17.12 21.03
CA GLU A 79 0.44 -17.48 22.33
C GLU A 79 -0.85 -16.71 22.57
N LYS A 80 -0.88 -15.41 22.25
CA LYS A 80 -2.00 -14.49 22.52
C LYS A 80 -3.03 -14.33 21.39
N GLY A 81 -2.85 -15.04 20.27
CA GLY A 81 -3.73 -14.88 19.10
C GLY A 81 -3.67 -13.48 18.47
N LEU A 82 -2.47 -12.91 18.34
CA LEU A 82 -2.22 -11.57 17.78
C LEU A 82 -1.52 -11.63 16.41
N MET A 83 -1.38 -12.82 15.80
CA MET A 83 -0.58 -12.97 14.58
C MET A 83 -1.16 -12.19 13.41
N ILE A 84 -2.49 -12.01 13.37
CA ILE A 84 -3.21 -11.20 12.39
C ILE A 84 -2.70 -9.76 12.29
N ALA A 85 -2.10 -9.23 13.35
CA ALA A 85 -1.47 -7.92 13.37
C ALA A 85 0.06 -8.01 13.29
N VAL A 86 0.65 -8.94 14.03
CA VAL A 86 2.11 -9.04 14.21
C VAL A 86 2.84 -9.58 12.98
N ILE A 87 2.25 -10.53 12.25
CA ILE A 87 2.87 -11.07 11.02
C ILE A 87 2.95 -9.98 9.94
N PRO A 88 1.85 -9.29 9.56
CA PRO A 88 1.94 -8.20 8.59
C PRO A 88 2.89 -7.08 9.02
N PHE A 89 2.89 -6.73 10.30
CA PHE A 89 3.82 -5.76 10.88
C PHE A 89 5.28 -6.18 10.68
N THR A 90 5.62 -7.40 11.10
CA THR A 90 6.98 -7.94 11.01
C THR A 90 7.43 -8.07 9.57
N SER A 91 6.57 -8.56 8.67
CA SER A 91 6.86 -8.62 7.24
C SER A 91 7.22 -7.24 6.67
N LYS A 92 6.52 -6.17 7.10
CA LYS A 92 6.84 -4.81 6.68
C LYS A 92 8.12 -4.24 7.27
N VAL A 93 8.49 -4.61 8.49
CA VAL A 93 9.79 -4.25 9.08
C VAL A 93 10.94 -4.91 8.31
N LEU A 94 10.77 -6.16 7.89
CA LEU A 94 11.79 -6.97 7.23
C LEU A 94 11.92 -6.73 5.72
N GLU A 95 10.94 -6.08 5.08
CA GLU A 95 10.95 -5.80 3.63
C GLU A 95 12.28 -5.16 3.14
N PRO A 96 12.90 -4.20 3.85
CA PRO A 96 14.17 -3.60 3.43
C PRO A 96 15.40 -4.50 3.61
N CYS A 97 15.29 -5.67 4.24
CA CYS A 97 16.43 -6.58 4.45
C CYS A 97 17.08 -6.98 3.13
N GLN A 98 16.31 -7.16 2.04
CA GLN A 98 16.84 -7.57 0.74
C GLN A 98 17.95 -6.63 0.22
N ASN A 99 17.83 -5.34 0.51
CA ASN A 99 18.79 -4.31 0.04
C ASN A 99 19.78 -3.90 1.14
N SER A 100 19.73 -4.53 2.31
CA SER A 100 20.57 -4.18 3.45
C SER A 100 21.84 -5.03 3.46
N LEU A 101 23.00 -4.37 3.54
CA LEU A 101 24.29 -5.05 3.59
C LEU A 101 24.45 -5.96 4.81
N ALA A 102 23.81 -5.61 5.92
CA ALA A 102 23.92 -6.34 7.18
C ALA A 102 22.83 -7.42 7.35
N TYR A 103 21.66 -7.23 6.72
CA TYR A 103 20.47 -8.04 7.00
C TYR A 103 19.96 -8.85 5.81
N GLN A 104 20.55 -8.70 4.62
CA GLN A 104 20.17 -9.51 3.45
C GLN A 104 20.37 -11.01 3.71
N PRO A 105 19.44 -11.88 3.26
CA PRO A 105 19.66 -13.33 3.28
C PRO A 105 20.98 -13.72 2.59
N PRO A 106 21.71 -14.73 3.10
CA PRO A 106 21.36 -15.67 4.17
C PRO A 106 21.82 -15.22 5.58
N ASN A 107 21.64 -13.95 5.94
CA ASN A 107 21.98 -13.46 7.28
C ASN A 107 21.29 -14.28 8.41
N PRO A 108 22.02 -14.79 9.43
CA PRO A 108 21.46 -15.66 10.47
C PRO A 108 20.30 -15.07 11.28
N TRP A 109 20.32 -13.75 11.52
CA TRP A 109 19.23 -13.08 12.24
C TRP A 109 17.96 -13.06 11.39
N THR A 110 18.07 -12.71 10.10
CA THR A 110 16.95 -12.73 9.15
C THR A 110 16.43 -14.15 8.93
N MET A 111 17.32 -15.11 8.68
CA MET A 111 16.97 -16.52 8.47
C MET A 111 16.30 -17.14 9.71
N GLY A 112 16.72 -16.75 10.92
CA GLY A 112 16.09 -17.18 12.16
C GLY A 112 14.63 -16.73 12.29
N ILE A 113 14.28 -15.56 11.76
CA ILE A 113 12.89 -15.07 11.73
C ILE A 113 12.12 -15.78 10.60
N LEU A 114 12.73 -15.96 9.43
CA LEU A 114 12.10 -16.68 8.32
C LEU A 114 11.78 -18.13 8.68
N GLY A 115 12.68 -18.84 9.37
CA GLY A 115 12.43 -20.19 9.85
C GLY A 115 11.25 -20.28 10.83
N LEU A 116 11.06 -19.25 11.67
CA LEU A 116 9.88 -19.14 12.54
C LEU A 116 8.59 -18.90 11.75
N LEU A 117 8.63 -18.05 10.73
CA LEU A 117 7.49 -17.86 9.84
C LEU A 117 7.17 -19.12 9.01
N ALA A 118 8.17 -19.91 8.63
CA ALA A 118 7.97 -21.20 7.96
C ALA A 118 7.32 -22.25 8.89
N GLU A 119 7.68 -22.24 10.18
CA GLU A 119 7.01 -23.06 11.21
C GLU A 119 5.53 -22.68 11.31
N ILE A 120 5.21 -21.38 11.37
CA ILE A 120 3.82 -20.88 11.38
C ILE A 120 3.08 -21.27 10.09
N TYR A 121 3.70 -21.06 8.92
CA TYR A 121 3.08 -21.36 7.62
C TYR A 121 2.63 -22.82 7.52
N SER A 122 3.41 -23.72 8.10
CA SER A 122 3.16 -25.17 8.09
C SER A 122 2.05 -25.61 9.04
N MET A 123 1.52 -24.71 9.89
CA MET A 123 0.48 -25.08 10.85
C MET A 123 -0.87 -25.37 10.18
N PRO A 124 -1.59 -26.40 10.65
CA PRO A 124 -2.94 -26.68 10.19
C PRO A 124 -3.88 -25.54 10.61
N ASN A 125 -4.90 -25.30 9.77
CA ASN A 125 -5.98 -24.33 10.02
C ASN A 125 -5.52 -22.87 10.15
N LEU A 126 -4.27 -22.52 9.83
CA LEU A 126 -3.82 -21.14 9.74
C LEU A 126 -4.59 -20.42 8.61
N LYS A 127 -5.15 -19.24 8.89
CA LYS A 127 -5.91 -18.50 7.87
C LYS A 127 -5.04 -18.09 6.69
N MET A 128 -5.66 -18.08 5.50
CA MET A 128 -5.00 -17.81 4.23
C MET A 128 -4.38 -16.42 4.13
N ASN A 129 -4.94 -15.40 4.80
CA ASN A 129 -4.36 -14.06 4.82
C ASN A 129 -2.94 -14.08 5.42
N LEU A 130 -2.75 -14.80 6.53
CA LEU A 130 -1.44 -14.93 7.17
C LEU A 130 -0.45 -15.72 6.30
N LYS A 131 -0.92 -16.80 5.66
CA LYS A 131 -0.10 -17.55 4.70
C LYS A 131 0.37 -16.68 3.54
N PHE A 132 -0.54 -15.89 2.98
CA PHE A 132 -0.23 -14.98 1.88
C PHE A 132 0.79 -13.91 2.29
N ASP A 133 0.61 -13.28 3.46
CA ASP A 133 1.57 -12.29 3.97
C ASP A 133 2.98 -12.87 4.17
N ILE A 134 3.09 -14.13 4.60
CA ILE A 134 4.37 -14.85 4.71
C ILE A 134 4.95 -15.12 3.31
N GLU A 135 4.17 -15.67 2.37
CA GLU A 135 4.65 -15.96 1.01
C GLU A 135 5.14 -14.69 0.28
N VAL A 136 4.43 -13.58 0.46
CA VAL A 136 4.83 -12.29 -0.11
C VAL A 136 6.16 -11.82 0.50
N LEU A 137 6.37 -11.99 1.80
CA LEU A 137 7.66 -11.66 2.42
C LEU A 137 8.81 -12.48 1.82
N TYR A 138 8.64 -13.80 1.68
CA TYR A 138 9.65 -14.68 1.08
C TYR A 138 10.01 -14.25 -0.34
N LYS A 139 8.99 -13.97 -1.17
CA LYS A 139 9.18 -13.44 -2.54
C LYS A 139 9.93 -12.10 -2.53
N ASN A 140 9.56 -11.18 -1.63
CA ASN A 140 10.21 -9.88 -1.52
C ASN A 140 11.67 -9.99 -1.08
N LEU A 141 12.04 -11.01 -0.30
CA LEU A 141 13.42 -11.23 0.12
C LEU A 141 14.23 -12.08 -0.86
N GLY A 142 13.61 -12.63 -1.91
CA GLY A 142 14.27 -13.51 -2.87
C GLY A 142 14.66 -14.87 -2.29
N VAL A 143 13.89 -15.37 -1.31
CA VAL A 143 14.16 -16.66 -0.65
C VAL A 143 13.04 -17.63 -1.01
N ASP A 144 13.38 -18.86 -1.45
CA ASP A 144 12.39 -19.93 -1.59
C ASP A 144 12.07 -20.50 -0.21
N MET A 145 10.78 -20.63 0.10
CA MET A 145 10.31 -21.20 1.36
C MET A 145 10.72 -22.66 1.54
N LYS A 146 10.95 -23.40 0.44
CA LYS A 146 11.43 -24.78 0.48
C LYS A 146 12.87 -24.91 1.01
N ASP A 147 13.68 -23.89 0.81
CA ASP A 147 15.09 -23.88 1.21
C ASP A 147 15.27 -23.50 2.69
N VAL A 148 14.21 -23.02 3.34
CA VAL A 148 14.23 -22.63 4.75
C VAL A 148 13.70 -23.75 5.62
N THR A 149 14.55 -24.24 6.52
CA THR A 149 14.13 -25.23 7.52
C THR A 149 13.24 -24.56 8.58
N PRO A 150 12.00 -25.03 8.78
CA PRO A 150 11.13 -24.51 9.84
C PRO A 150 11.75 -24.69 11.23
N THR A 151 11.53 -23.72 12.12
CA THR A 151 11.95 -23.87 13.51
C THR A 151 11.04 -24.87 14.28
N SER A 152 11.34 -25.08 15.55
CA SER A 152 10.51 -25.87 16.48
C SER A 152 10.22 -25.09 17.77
N LEU A 153 10.08 -23.76 17.65
CA LEU A 153 9.95 -22.85 18.79
C LEU A 153 8.53 -22.76 19.34
N LEU A 154 7.54 -23.22 18.57
CA LEU A 154 6.12 -23.09 18.90
C LEU A 154 5.48 -24.42 19.35
N LYS A 155 6.15 -25.57 19.16
CA LYS A 155 5.61 -26.91 19.44
C LYS A 155 5.12 -27.12 20.87
N ASP A 156 5.82 -26.56 21.86
CA ASP A 156 5.49 -26.76 23.29
C ASP A 156 4.68 -25.59 23.89
N ARG A 157 4.27 -24.62 23.06
CA ARG A 157 3.58 -23.41 23.53
C ARG A 157 2.07 -23.56 23.41
N LYS A 158 1.36 -23.12 24.44
CA LYS A 158 -0.11 -23.10 24.44
C LYS A 158 -0.59 -21.83 23.76
N ARG A 159 -1.46 -21.99 22.77
CA ARG A 159 -2.14 -20.90 22.09
C ARG A 159 -3.49 -20.60 22.73
N GLU A 160 -3.85 -19.32 22.79
CA GLU A 160 -5.22 -18.88 23.06
C GLU A 160 -6.14 -19.36 21.92
N ILE A 161 -7.18 -20.13 22.25
CA ILE A 161 -8.12 -20.69 21.25
C ILE A 161 -9.40 -19.86 21.17
N GLU A 162 -9.84 -19.31 22.30
CA GLU A 162 -11.06 -18.50 22.38
C GLU A 162 -10.84 -17.12 21.73
N GLY A 163 -11.75 -16.72 20.85
CA GLY A 163 -11.67 -15.42 20.16
C GLY A 163 -10.47 -15.25 19.22
N ASN A 164 -9.71 -16.32 18.93
CA ASN A 164 -8.48 -16.22 18.14
C ASN A 164 -8.79 -15.93 16.65
N PRO A 165 -8.35 -14.77 16.11
CA PRO A 165 -8.60 -14.40 14.74
C PRO A 165 -7.62 -15.04 13.74
N ASP A 166 -6.62 -15.79 14.17
CA ASP A 166 -5.50 -16.27 13.34
C ASP A 166 -5.77 -17.62 12.67
N PHE A 167 -6.62 -18.45 13.28
CA PHE A 167 -6.96 -19.79 12.80
C PHE A 167 -8.42 -19.88 12.36
N SER A 168 -8.72 -20.79 11.43
CA SER A 168 -10.11 -21.11 11.06
C SER A 168 -10.72 -22.06 12.09
N ASN A 169 -11.89 -21.70 12.64
CA ASN A 169 -12.62 -22.50 13.64
C ASN A 169 -13.28 -23.80 13.11
N LYS A 170 -12.81 -24.34 12.00
CA LYS A 170 -13.20 -25.69 11.60
C LYS A 170 -12.34 -26.65 12.43
N ASP A 171 -13.00 -27.45 13.29
CA ASP A 171 -12.43 -28.55 14.09
C ASP A 171 -11.91 -28.26 15.52
N VAL A 172 -12.63 -27.49 16.33
CA VAL A 172 -12.38 -27.46 17.80
C VAL A 172 -13.14 -28.58 18.55
N GLY A 173 -13.96 -29.38 17.86
CA GLY A 173 -14.82 -30.41 18.48
C GLY A 173 -14.22 -31.83 18.63
N ALA A 174 -13.00 -32.12 18.16
CA ALA A 174 -12.54 -33.51 18.02
C ALA A 174 -11.29 -33.90 18.85
N SER A 175 -10.79 -33.07 19.77
CA SER A 175 -9.55 -33.42 20.50
C SER A 175 -9.50 -33.05 21.99
N GLN A 176 -10.65 -32.86 22.65
CA GLN A 176 -10.73 -32.91 24.10
C GLN A 176 -11.81 -33.89 24.54
N SER A 177 -11.49 -35.18 24.45
CA SER A 177 -12.16 -36.21 25.23
C SER A 177 -11.16 -37.35 25.43
N GLN A 178 -10.26 -37.19 26.41
CA GLN A 178 -9.72 -38.34 27.13
C GLN A 178 -9.04 -37.92 28.44
N MET A 179 -9.46 -38.64 29.48
CA MET A 179 -8.84 -38.86 30.80
C MET A 179 -9.47 -38.13 32.00
N ILE A 180 -10.58 -38.67 32.51
CA ILE A 180 -10.66 -39.10 33.92
C ILE A 180 -11.43 -40.44 33.96
N SER A 181 -10.79 -41.47 34.53
CA SER A 181 -11.35 -42.79 34.81
C SER A 181 -11.54 -42.91 36.32
N GLU A 182 -12.76 -43.20 36.79
CA GLU A 182 -12.99 -43.78 38.12
C GLU A 182 -14.22 -44.71 38.09
N LYS A 183 -14.13 -45.80 38.86
CA LYS A 183 -14.91 -47.07 38.81
C LYS A 183 -16.29 -46.98 39.53
N PRO A 184 -17.26 -47.90 39.28
CA PRO A 184 -18.65 -47.84 39.77
C PRO A 184 -18.90 -48.71 41.03
N PRO A 185 -20.11 -48.65 41.66
CA PRO A 185 -20.99 -49.85 41.75
C PRO A 185 -22.53 -49.47 41.73
N PRO A 186 -23.54 -50.37 41.93
CA PRO A 186 -24.50 -50.71 40.86
C PRO A 186 -26.02 -50.68 41.26
N LEU A 187 -26.90 -51.09 40.30
CA LEU A 187 -28.22 -51.78 40.45
C LEU A 187 -29.58 -50.99 40.48
N VAL A 188 -30.29 -51.10 39.32
CA VAL A 188 -31.74 -51.35 39.00
C VAL A 188 -32.88 -50.28 39.05
N PRO A 189 -33.93 -50.41 38.17
CA PRO A 189 -34.81 -49.36 37.60
C PRO A 189 -36.30 -49.48 38.09
N PRO A 190 -37.41 -48.97 37.47
CA PRO A 190 -37.92 -49.17 36.07
C PRO A 190 -38.62 -47.93 35.38
N VAL A 191 -38.57 -47.81 34.04
CA VAL A 191 -39.64 -48.04 32.99
C VAL A 191 -40.86 -47.08 32.99
N ASN A 192 -41.07 -46.31 31.90
CA ASN A 192 -42.28 -46.36 31.05
C ASN A 192 -42.22 -45.49 29.76
N GLN A 193 -42.31 -46.20 28.63
CA GLN A 193 -43.00 -45.98 27.33
C GLN A 193 -44.21 -45.00 27.38
N VAL A 194 -44.75 -44.31 26.35
CA VAL A 194 -44.79 -44.47 24.87
C VAL A 194 -45.58 -43.27 24.23
N GLU A 195 -45.16 -42.79 23.05
CA GLU A 195 -45.97 -42.57 21.79
C GLU A 195 -46.95 -41.38 21.53
N LEU A 196 -46.54 -40.50 20.58
CA LEU A 196 -47.26 -39.90 19.40
C LEU A 196 -48.45 -38.88 19.59
N PRO A 197 -49.01 -38.21 18.54
CA PRO A 197 -48.59 -36.89 18.02
C PRO A 197 -49.78 -35.94 17.64
N LEU A 198 -49.47 -34.84 16.89
CA LEU A 198 -50.36 -33.94 16.11
C LEU A 198 -51.15 -32.88 16.91
N GLU A 199 -51.56 -31.71 16.41
CA GLU A 199 -51.26 -30.76 15.33
C GLU A 199 -52.35 -29.65 15.50
N VAL A 200 -52.21 -28.49 14.83
CA VAL A 200 -53.22 -27.42 14.62
C VAL A 200 -53.56 -26.58 15.88
N THR A 201 -53.61 -25.24 15.90
CA THR A 201 -54.18 -24.24 14.99
C THR A 201 -53.64 -22.84 15.32
N ASN A 202 -53.44 -22.01 14.30
CA ASN A 202 -53.40 -20.54 14.39
C ASN A 202 -54.84 -20.00 14.34
N PRO A 203 -55.11 -18.76 14.81
CA PRO A 203 -55.52 -17.74 13.82
C PRO A 203 -55.03 -16.29 14.10
N SER A 204 -55.18 -15.51 13.02
CA SER A 204 -54.62 -14.21 12.65
C SER A 204 -55.41 -12.97 13.12
N ASN A 205 -54.75 -11.79 13.16
CA ASN A 205 -55.16 -10.47 12.58
C ASN A 205 -54.26 -9.33 13.12
N SER A 206 -53.99 -8.16 12.50
CA SER A 206 -53.95 -7.66 11.11
C SER A 206 -53.59 -6.14 11.13
N GLY A 207 -52.96 -5.66 10.06
CA GLY A 207 -52.93 -4.25 9.57
C GLY A 207 -51.69 -3.40 9.93
N ALA A 208 -51.13 -2.50 9.10
CA ALA A 208 -51.20 -2.17 7.67
C ALA A 208 -50.04 -1.18 7.33
N HIS A 209 -49.60 -1.17 6.06
CA HIS A 209 -48.51 -0.43 5.37
C HIS A 209 -48.76 1.08 5.10
N PRO A 210 -47.82 1.96 4.59
CA PRO A 210 -47.09 1.92 3.25
C PRO A 210 -45.57 2.34 3.22
N HIS A 211 -44.71 1.75 2.36
CA HIS A 211 -44.17 2.21 1.02
C HIS A 211 -42.94 3.19 1.12
N MET A 212 -41.75 3.08 0.51
CA MET A 212 -41.30 2.83 -0.89
C MET A 212 -39.82 2.32 -1.04
N MET A 213 -39.55 1.76 -2.23
CA MET A 213 -38.36 1.14 -2.88
C MET A 213 -36.98 1.84 -2.87
N SER A 214 -35.89 1.05 -3.02
CA SER A 214 -35.09 0.99 -4.27
C SER A 214 -34.06 -0.17 -4.30
N GLN A 215 -34.17 -1.01 -5.34
CA GLN A 215 -33.20 -2.01 -5.82
C GLN A 215 -32.26 -1.35 -6.83
N TYR A 216 -31.00 -1.78 -6.93
CA TYR A 216 -30.44 -2.34 -8.17
C TYR A 216 -29.14 -3.12 -7.90
N ALA A 217 -28.96 -4.14 -8.72
CA ALA A 217 -28.12 -5.32 -8.55
C ALA A 217 -26.65 -5.16 -8.95
N GLY A 218 -25.80 -6.03 -8.40
CA GLY A 218 -24.49 -6.38 -8.95
C GLY A 218 -24.41 -7.89 -9.12
N SER A 219 -24.44 -8.37 -10.36
CA SER A 219 -24.17 -9.75 -10.74
C SER A 219 -23.26 -9.69 -11.95
N HIS A 220 -22.08 -10.32 -11.92
CA HIS A 220 -21.51 -10.98 -13.09
C HIS A 220 -20.52 -12.08 -12.67
N HIS A 221 -20.92 -13.27 -13.08
CA HIS A 221 -20.30 -14.58 -13.06
C HIS A 221 -19.16 -14.62 -14.11
N ILE A 222 -18.02 -15.27 -13.82
CA ILE A 222 -17.01 -15.62 -14.84
C ILE A 222 -17.13 -17.12 -15.10
N SER A 223 -17.48 -17.45 -16.35
CA SER A 223 -17.58 -18.82 -16.89
C SER A 223 -16.25 -19.33 -17.44
N THR A 224 -16.08 -20.64 -17.31
CA THR A 224 -15.05 -21.52 -17.88
C THR A 224 -15.41 -21.95 -19.31
N GLY A 225 -14.42 -22.15 -20.21
CA GLY A 225 -14.61 -22.81 -21.51
C GLY A 225 -13.44 -22.77 -22.53
N THR A 226 -12.52 -23.74 -22.45
CA THR A 226 -11.95 -24.64 -23.50
C THR A 226 -11.65 -24.24 -24.97
N LEU A 227 -10.37 -24.51 -25.36
CA LEU A 227 -9.80 -25.27 -26.54
C LEU A 227 -9.17 -24.58 -27.79
N MET A 228 -7.89 -24.98 -28.06
CA MET A 228 -7.10 -25.20 -29.32
C MET A 228 -6.81 -23.97 -30.23
N ASP A 229 -5.63 -23.70 -30.81
CA ASP A 229 -4.63 -24.53 -31.53
C ASP A 229 -3.22 -23.87 -31.66
N ASP A 230 -2.29 -24.61 -32.26
CA ASP A 230 -0.80 -24.60 -32.27
C ASP A 230 -0.04 -23.60 -33.21
N GLU A 231 1.30 -23.68 -33.19
CA GLU A 231 2.32 -23.38 -34.24
C GLU A 231 3.35 -22.20 -34.11
N LYS A 232 4.52 -22.53 -33.51
CA LYS A 232 5.92 -22.52 -34.04
C LYS A 232 6.54 -21.30 -34.77
N ILE A 233 7.74 -20.85 -34.33
CA ILE A 233 8.91 -20.38 -35.13
C ILE A 233 10.22 -20.48 -34.28
N PRO A 234 11.40 -20.80 -34.87
CA PRO A 234 12.63 -21.26 -34.18
C PRO A 234 13.74 -20.16 -33.98
N PRO A 235 14.94 -20.50 -33.40
CA PRO A 235 15.88 -19.54 -32.80
C PRO A 235 17.09 -19.19 -33.69
N LEU A 236 17.65 -17.99 -33.49
CA LEU A 236 18.96 -17.50 -33.98
C LEU A 236 19.48 -16.57 -32.87
N GLY A 237 20.74 -16.51 -32.43
CA GLY A 237 22.02 -17.03 -32.85
C GLY A 237 23.07 -16.20 -32.09
N LEU A 238 24.11 -16.85 -31.55
CA LEU A 238 25.16 -16.28 -30.70
C LEU A 238 25.98 -15.16 -31.37
N SER A 239 26.44 -14.17 -30.60
CA SER A 239 27.87 -13.78 -30.60
C SER A 239 28.28 -12.89 -29.43
N ASP A 240 29.40 -13.31 -28.84
CA ASP A 240 30.30 -12.63 -27.92
C ASP A 240 30.79 -11.26 -28.40
N GLN A 241 30.88 -10.30 -27.47
CA GLN A 241 32.08 -9.47 -27.31
C GLN A 241 32.06 -8.65 -26.02
N LEU A 242 32.93 -9.01 -25.07
CA LEU A 242 33.47 -8.10 -24.05
C LEU A 242 34.58 -7.25 -24.66
N PRO A 243 34.81 -6.03 -24.16
CA PRO A 243 36.08 -5.82 -23.46
C PRO A 243 36.00 -4.95 -22.19
N SER A 244 36.65 -5.48 -21.15
CA SER A 244 37.60 -4.89 -20.20
C SER A 244 37.46 -3.44 -19.71
N ALA A 245 37.40 -3.32 -18.38
CA ALA A 245 37.62 -2.12 -17.59
C ALA A 245 39.10 -1.69 -17.58
N GLN A 246 39.36 -0.39 -17.77
CA GLN A 246 40.37 0.42 -17.07
C GLN A 246 40.45 1.83 -17.66
N GLY A 247 40.17 2.86 -16.86
CA GLY A 247 40.50 4.25 -17.17
C GLY A 247 39.56 5.27 -16.55
N LEU A 248 40.15 6.22 -15.80
CA LEU A 248 39.59 7.50 -15.34
C LEU A 248 38.88 7.53 -13.98
N LEU A 249 39.71 7.35 -12.94
CA LEU A 249 39.65 8.20 -11.75
C LEU A 249 40.08 9.64 -12.14
N GLN A 250 39.14 10.57 -12.23
CA GLN A 250 39.36 11.99 -12.00
C GLN A 250 37.98 12.67 -11.82
N ALA A 251 37.49 12.64 -10.58
CA ALA A 251 36.33 13.43 -10.18
C ALA A 251 36.81 14.86 -9.92
N ASN A 252 36.57 15.77 -10.86
CA ASN A 252 36.66 17.20 -10.62
C ASN A 252 35.26 17.73 -10.31
N THR A 253 35.10 18.23 -9.09
CA THR A 253 33.85 18.77 -8.54
C THR A 253 33.65 20.22 -8.98
N THR A 254 32.66 20.46 -9.84
CA THR A 254 31.98 21.76 -9.95
C THR A 254 30.49 21.48 -10.14
N PRO A 255 29.59 21.99 -9.26
CA PRO A 255 28.16 21.78 -9.41
C PRO A 255 27.63 22.70 -10.51
N ALA A 256 27.35 22.12 -11.69
CA ALA A 256 26.49 22.78 -12.66
C ALA A 256 25.06 22.80 -12.09
N PRO A 257 24.34 23.94 -12.12
CA PRO A 257 22.94 23.97 -11.77
C PRO A 257 22.17 23.11 -12.77
N PHE A 258 21.38 22.16 -12.25
CA PHE A 258 20.36 21.46 -13.02
C PHE A 258 19.40 22.50 -13.62
N GLN A 259 19.59 22.82 -14.90
CA GLN A 259 18.58 23.50 -15.69
C GLN A 259 17.59 22.45 -16.18
N LEU A 260 16.41 22.41 -15.56
CA LEU A 260 15.24 21.80 -16.18
C LEU A 260 14.87 22.65 -17.42
N PRO A 261 14.52 22.03 -18.57
CA PRO A 261 14.08 22.79 -19.72
C PRO A 261 12.83 23.60 -19.36
N THR A 262 12.97 24.92 -19.37
CA THR A 262 11.87 25.89 -19.36
C THR A 262 11.04 25.73 -20.63
N GLN A 263 10.04 24.85 -20.64
CA GLN A 263 9.00 24.87 -21.69
C GLN A 263 7.62 24.47 -21.14
N ILE A 264 6.86 25.47 -20.69
CA ILE A 264 5.37 25.47 -20.78
C ILE A 264 4.95 25.75 -22.25
N GLN A 265 5.77 25.35 -23.23
CA GLN A 265 5.55 25.63 -24.64
C GLN A 265 5.71 24.34 -25.44
N SER A 266 4.66 23.53 -25.45
CA SER A 266 4.18 22.75 -26.60
C SER A 266 3.39 21.53 -26.13
N ILE A 267 2.13 21.77 -25.71
CA ILE A 267 1.12 20.71 -25.63
C ILE A 267 0.93 20.08 -27.02
N GLY A 268 1.21 20.81 -28.10
CA GLY A 268 1.04 20.36 -29.49
C GLY A 268 1.94 19.19 -29.93
N THR A 269 3.08 18.95 -29.28
CA THR A 269 4.04 17.89 -29.68
C THR A 269 3.89 16.58 -28.92
N HIS A 270 3.07 16.51 -27.87
CA HIS A 270 2.96 15.33 -26.99
C HIS A 270 1.59 14.65 -26.99
N VAL A 271 0.60 15.21 -27.70
CA VAL A 271 -0.75 14.62 -27.81
C VAL A 271 -0.69 13.31 -28.59
N ILE A 272 -1.18 12.23 -27.99
CA ILE A 272 -1.26 10.91 -28.60
C ILE A 272 -2.55 10.84 -29.43
N ILE A 273 -2.40 10.66 -30.75
CA ILE A 273 -3.53 10.44 -31.65
C ILE A 273 -3.56 8.96 -32.01
N ASN A 274 -4.62 8.27 -31.56
CA ASN A 274 -4.76 6.85 -31.79
C ASN A 274 -4.98 6.54 -33.28
N PRO A 275 -4.24 5.57 -33.88
CA PRO A 275 -4.43 5.17 -35.27
C PRO A 275 -5.83 4.59 -35.56
N LYS A 276 -6.58 4.15 -34.54
CA LYS A 276 -7.99 3.73 -34.70
C LYS A 276 -8.91 4.84 -35.23
N LEU A 277 -8.55 6.11 -35.03
CA LEU A 277 -9.27 7.26 -35.57
C LEU A 277 -9.04 7.45 -37.09
N ASN A 278 -7.96 6.87 -37.63
CA ASN A 278 -7.67 6.88 -39.07
C ASN A 278 -8.67 5.98 -39.83
N HIS A 279 -9.04 4.83 -39.26
CA HIS A 279 -10.06 3.94 -39.82
C HIS A 279 -11.47 4.57 -39.88
N LEU A 280 -11.74 5.58 -39.05
CA LEU A 280 -13.00 6.34 -39.04
C LEU A 280 -12.98 7.56 -39.96
N GLY A 281 -11.86 7.90 -40.60
CA GLY A 281 -11.72 9.11 -41.42
C GLY A 281 -11.77 10.43 -40.62
N LEU A 282 -11.69 10.37 -39.29
CA LEU A 282 -11.84 11.51 -38.39
C LEU A 282 -10.50 12.13 -37.93
N GLN A 283 -9.38 11.53 -38.35
CA GLN A 283 -8.03 11.89 -37.89
C GLN A 283 -7.71 13.38 -38.07
N ILE A 284 -8.06 13.98 -39.22
CA ILE A 284 -7.77 15.39 -39.53
C ILE A 284 -8.51 16.34 -38.57
N HIS A 285 -9.75 16.01 -38.20
CA HIS A 285 -10.57 16.83 -37.31
C HIS A 285 -10.08 16.74 -35.86
N PHE A 286 -9.76 15.53 -35.38
CA PHE A 286 -9.22 15.33 -34.04
C PHE A 286 -7.79 15.84 -33.90
N GLN A 287 -6.95 15.77 -34.94
CA GLN A 287 -5.57 16.28 -34.89
C GLN A 287 -5.51 17.79 -34.61
N ARG A 288 -6.49 18.57 -35.07
CA ARG A 288 -6.60 20.00 -34.73
C ARG A 288 -7.40 20.25 -33.46
N ALA A 289 -8.45 19.47 -33.20
CA ALA A 289 -9.34 19.71 -32.06
C ALA A 289 -8.71 19.32 -30.71
N VAL A 290 -7.94 18.23 -30.66
CA VAL A 290 -7.43 17.67 -29.39
C VAL A 290 -6.45 18.61 -28.68
N PRO A 291 -5.40 19.17 -29.31
CA PRO A 291 -4.51 20.10 -28.62
C PRO A 291 -5.23 21.34 -28.08
N ILE A 292 -6.24 21.83 -28.81
CA ILE A 292 -7.04 23.00 -28.42
C ILE A 292 -7.96 22.67 -27.24
N ALA A 293 -8.63 21.52 -27.30
CA ALA A 293 -9.50 21.04 -26.23
C ALA A 293 -8.70 20.76 -24.93
N MET A 294 -7.52 20.15 -25.05
CA MET A 294 -6.61 19.90 -23.93
C MET A 294 -6.13 21.21 -23.29
N ASP A 295 -5.66 22.18 -24.08
CA ASP A 295 -5.21 23.48 -23.56
C ASP A 295 -6.33 24.24 -22.82
N ARG A 296 -7.55 24.23 -23.37
CA ARG A 296 -8.72 24.83 -22.73
C ARG A 296 -9.10 24.12 -21.44
N ALA A 297 -9.16 22.79 -21.46
CA ALA A 297 -9.53 21.98 -20.30
C ALA A 297 -8.52 22.14 -19.15
N ILE A 298 -7.21 22.14 -19.46
CA ILE A 298 -6.16 22.36 -18.47
C ILE A 298 -6.29 23.76 -17.86
N LYS A 299 -6.42 24.81 -18.68
CA LYS A 299 -6.55 26.20 -18.20
C LYS A 299 -7.77 26.41 -17.30
N GLU A 300 -8.87 25.73 -17.58
CA GLU A 300 -10.11 25.79 -16.78
C GLU A 300 -9.89 25.25 -15.37
N ILE A 301 -9.26 24.09 -15.23
CA ILE A 301 -9.22 23.37 -13.95
C ILE A 301 -7.94 23.66 -13.14
N VAL A 302 -6.82 23.96 -13.80
CA VAL A 302 -5.47 23.98 -13.18
C VAL A 302 -5.41 24.90 -11.97
N ASN A 303 -5.95 26.11 -12.05
CA ASN A 303 -5.84 27.08 -10.97
C ASN A 303 -6.57 26.61 -9.70
N SER A 304 -7.76 26.02 -9.85
CA SER A 304 -8.56 25.54 -8.72
C SER A 304 -7.92 24.33 -8.03
N ILE A 305 -7.40 23.39 -8.81
CA ILE A 305 -6.79 22.16 -8.32
C ILE A 305 -5.44 22.44 -7.68
N VAL A 306 -4.59 23.23 -8.36
CA VAL A 306 -3.28 23.63 -7.84
C VAL A 306 -3.43 24.38 -6.53
N LYS A 307 -4.33 25.37 -6.45
CA LYS A 307 -4.55 26.14 -5.21
C LYS A 307 -4.99 25.27 -4.03
N ARG A 308 -5.91 24.34 -4.25
CA ARG A 308 -6.36 23.39 -3.20
C ARG A 308 -5.22 22.45 -2.79
N SER A 309 -4.51 21.89 -3.77
CA SER A 309 -3.46 20.89 -3.51
C SER A 309 -2.27 21.49 -2.76
N VAL A 310 -1.80 22.67 -3.17
CA VAL A 310 -0.72 23.40 -2.49
C VAL A 310 -1.13 23.79 -1.06
N SER A 311 -2.38 24.21 -0.85
CA SER A 311 -2.89 24.57 0.49
C SER A 311 -2.88 23.38 1.45
N ILE A 312 -3.43 22.22 1.01
CA ILE A 312 -3.44 20.98 1.81
C ILE A 312 -2.01 20.53 2.07
N ALA A 313 -1.14 20.55 1.06
CA ALA A 313 0.26 20.14 1.18
C ALA A 313 1.03 21.03 2.15
N THR A 314 0.81 22.35 2.09
CA THR A 314 1.42 23.33 3.00
C THR A 314 0.98 23.11 4.43
N GLN A 315 -0.33 22.97 4.68
CA GLN A 315 -0.85 22.76 6.02
C GLN A 315 -0.35 21.43 6.60
N THR A 316 -0.39 20.36 5.81
CA THR A 316 0.11 19.03 6.24
C THR A 316 1.59 19.08 6.57
N THR A 317 2.41 19.73 5.73
CA THR A 317 3.85 19.86 5.97
C THR A 317 4.13 20.73 7.20
N LYS A 318 3.36 21.81 7.40
CA LYS A 318 3.47 22.66 8.59
C LYS A 318 3.22 21.87 9.87
N GLU A 319 2.12 21.12 9.95
CA GLU A 319 1.80 20.29 11.12
C GLU A 319 2.89 19.24 11.40
N LEU A 320 3.46 18.64 10.35
CA LEU A 320 4.53 17.66 10.48
C LEU A 320 5.85 18.28 10.96
N VAL A 321 6.24 19.43 10.41
CA VAL A 321 7.44 20.15 10.83
C VAL A 321 7.29 20.66 12.27
N LEU A 322 6.12 21.19 12.64
CA LEU A 322 5.86 21.65 14.01
C LEU A 322 5.90 20.50 15.02
N LYS A 323 5.31 19.33 14.71
CA LYS A 323 5.39 18.15 15.58
C LYS A 323 6.83 17.65 15.72
N VAL A 324 7.60 17.72 14.64
CA VAL A 324 9.04 17.43 14.66
C VAL A 324 9.79 18.40 15.56
N ASP A 325 9.59 19.72 15.42
CA ASP A 325 10.24 20.73 16.27
C ASP A 325 9.88 20.58 17.75
N ILE A 326 8.62 20.27 18.05
CA ILE A 326 8.15 20.01 19.41
C ILE A 326 8.83 18.76 19.98
N SER A 327 8.98 17.69 19.19
CA SER A 327 9.68 16.47 19.62
C SER A 327 11.20 16.68 19.75
N VAL A 328 11.78 17.64 19.03
CA VAL A 328 13.22 17.95 19.07
C VAL A 328 13.59 18.83 20.25
N LYS A 329 12.67 19.56 20.88
CA LYS A 329 12.95 20.33 22.11
C LYS A 329 12.85 19.40 23.32
N PRO A 330 13.97 18.89 23.87
CA PRO A 330 13.91 18.22 25.15
C PRO A 330 13.68 19.32 26.19
N SER A 331 12.95 19.00 27.25
CA SER A 331 12.90 19.79 28.48
C SER A 331 14.31 20.20 28.88
N GLN A 332 14.56 21.52 28.84
CA GLN A 332 15.64 22.31 29.46
C GLN A 332 17.07 21.73 29.50
N ILE A 333 18.03 22.63 29.23
CA ILE A 333 19.50 22.43 29.24
C ILE A 333 19.96 21.85 27.92
N TRP A 334 20.27 22.70 26.95
CA TRP A 334 21.54 22.68 26.19
C TRP A 334 21.63 24.00 25.39
N LEU A 335 22.50 24.88 25.87
CA LEU A 335 23.14 26.04 25.21
C LEU A 335 22.31 26.85 24.20
N PRO A 336 21.83 28.05 24.59
CA PRO A 336 21.29 29.04 23.67
C PRO A 336 22.40 29.56 22.74
N ASP A 337 22.05 29.77 21.47
CA ASP A 337 22.61 30.83 20.62
C ASP A 337 23.77 30.55 19.63
N TYR A 338 24.29 29.32 19.42
CA TYR A 338 25.40 29.15 18.43
C TYR A 338 25.23 28.11 17.30
N ALA A 339 24.10 27.42 17.15
CA ALA A 339 23.96 26.40 16.09
C ALA A 339 22.64 26.37 15.29
N MET A 340 21.65 27.19 15.64
CA MET A 340 20.27 27.01 15.15
C MET A 340 19.99 27.60 13.76
N GLU A 341 20.71 28.65 13.32
CA GLU A 341 20.39 29.30 12.02
C GLU A 341 20.67 28.40 10.80
N SER A 342 21.66 27.51 10.90
CA SER A 342 22.03 26.54 9.85
C SER A 342 21.00 25.41 9.73
N GLU A 343 20.42 24.98 10.85
CA GLU A 343 19.44 23.91 10.89
C GLU A 343 18.07 24.39 10.43
N GLU A 344 17.66 25.61 10.78
CA GLU A 344 16.41 26.21 10.31
C GLU A 344 16.36 26.34 8.78
N LYS A 345 17.43 26.82 8.14
CA LYS A 345 17.50 26.90 6.67
C LYS A 345 17.39 25.52 6.01
N ARG A 346 17.98 24.47 6.62
CA ARG A 346 17.87 23.10 6.12
C ARG A 346 16.46 22.53 6.29
N ILE A 347 15.82 22.76 7.44
CA ILE A 347 14.44 22.36 7.71
C ILE A 347 13.49 23.06 6.73
N LYS A 348 13.66 24.37 6.52
CA LYS A 348 12.87 25.15 5.56
C LYS A 348 13.02 24.59 4.15
N ASN A 349 14.26 24.39 3.68
CA ASN A 349 14.50 23.83 2.34
C ASN A 349 13.90 22.42 2.17
N ALA A 350 14.04 21.56 3.19
CA ALA A 350 13.43 20.23 3.17
C ALA A 350 11.89 20.32 3.16
N ALA A 351 11.31 21.24 3.93
CA ALA A 351 9.87 21.48 3.98
C ALA A 351 9.34 21.97 2.63
N HIS A 352 10.05 22.87 1.94
CA HIS A 352 9.67 23.29 0.59
C HIS A 352 9.65 22.12 -0.41
N LEU A 353 10.69 21.27 -0.41
CA LEU A 353 10.72 20.07 -1.25
C LEU A 353 9.59 19.09 -0.92
N MET A 354 9.21 19.03 0.35
CA MET A 354 8.11 18.22 0.82
C MET A 354 6.76 18.80 0.34
N VAL A 355 6.49 20.08 0.53
CA VAL A 355 5.28 20.73 0.01
C VAL A 355 5.14 20.50 -1.50
N ALA A 356 6.21 20.74 -2.26
CA ALA A 356 6.22 20.55 -3.71
C ALA A 356 5.87 19.10 -4.11
N SER A 357 6.52 18.11 -3.50
CA SER A 357 6.25 16.70 -3.78
C SER A 357 4.83 16.27 -3.40
N LEU A 358 4.26 16.80 -2.32
CA LEU A 358 2.91 16.43 -1.87
C LEU A 358 1.85 17.13 -2.71
N ALA A 359 2.06 18.41 -3.04
CA ALA A 359 1.19 19.19 -3.90
C ALA A 359 1.09 18.56 -5.29
N GLY A 360 2.22 18.16 -5.89
CA GLY A 360 2.27 17.44 -7.17
C GLY A 360 1.47 16.14 -7.16
N SER A 361 1.77 15.23 -6.21
CA SER A 361 1.05 13.95 -6.12
C SER A 361 -0.44 14.12 -5.83
N LEU A 362 -0.83 15.08 -4.99
CA LEU A 362 -2.24 15.35 -4.69
C LEU A 362 -2.97 15.96 -5.88
N ALA A 363 -2.32 16.87 -6.61
CA ALA A 363 -2.87 17.48 -7.82
C ALA A 363 -3.08 16.43 -8.93
N HIS A 364 -2.11 15.53 -9.13
CA HIS A 364 -2.19 14.43 -10.09
C HIS A 364 -3.46 13.58 -9.88
N VAL A 365 -3.70 13.13 -8.64
CA VAL A 365 -4.87 12.29 -8.31
C VAL A 365 -6.17 13.10 -8.39
N THR A 366 -6.16 14.35 -7.91
CA THR A 366 -7.36 15.19 -7.86
C THR A 366 -7.81 15.66 -9.25
N CYS A 367 -6.89 15.85 -10.18
CA CYS A 367 -7.22 16.39 -11.51
C CYS A 367 -7.80 15.37 -12.48
N LYS A 368 -7.61 14.06 -12.24
CA LYS A 368 -7.96 13.01 -13.20
C LYS A 368 -9.43 13.04 -13.63
N GLU A 369 -10.37 13.11 -12.68
CA GLU A 369 -11.81 13.08 -12.99
C GLU A 369 -12.34 14.42 -13.55
N PRO A 370 -11.99 15.59 -12.96
CA PRO A 370 -12.35 16.88 -13.54
C PRO A 370 -11.79 17.09 -14.95
N LEU A 371 -10.54 16.65 -15.19
CA LEU A 371 -9.88 16.79 -16.49
C LEU A 371 -10.55 15.93 -17.56
N ARG A 372 -10.85 14.67 -17.24
CA ARG A 372 -11.61 13.76 -18.13
C ARG A 372 -12.94 14.39 -18.57
N THR A 373 -13.66 14.98 -17.61
CA THR A 373 -14.96 15.62 -17.87
C THR A 373 -14.83 16.87 -18.74
N SER A 374 -13.85 17.74 -18.45
CA SER A 374 -13.63 18.98 -19.20
C SER A 374 -13.13 18.69 -20.63
N ILE A 375 -12.17 17.79 -20.83
CA ILE A 375 -11.69 17.38 -22.17
C ILE A 375 -12.87 16.86 -23.01
N SER A 376 -13.67 15.95 -22.46
CA SER A 376 -14.81 15.36 -23.18
C SER A 376 -15.81 16.43 -23.61
N THR A 377 -16.09 17.40 -22.73
CA THR A 377 -17.01 18.52 -23.01
C THR A 377 -16.46 19.43 -24.11
N GLN A 378 -15.18 19.82 -24.03
CA GLN A 378 -14.54 20.68 -25.03
C GLN A 378 -14.44 20.01 -26.41
N LEU A 379 -14.17 18.70 -26.45
CA LEU A 379 -14.15 17.92 -27.68
C LEU A 379 -15.54 17.83 -28.31
N ARG A 380 -16.59 17.57 -27.52
CA ARG A 380 -17.98 17.58 -28.01
C ARG A 380 -18.33 18.91 -28.65
N THR A 381 -18.11 20.02 -27.96
CA THR A 381 -18.40 21.36 -28.48
C THR A 381 -17.62 21.67 -29.77
N SER A 382 -16.36 21.24 -29.85
CA SER A 382 -15.51 21.49 -31.03
C SER A 382 -15.89 20.64 -32.24
N LEU A 383 -16.51 19.47 -32.02
CA LEU A 383 -16.83 18.50 -33.08
C LEU A 383 -18.33 18.50 -33.45
N GLN A 384 -19.16 19.20 -32.68
CA GLN A 384 -20.61 19.30 -32.92
C GLN A 384 -20.95 19.91 -34.29
N SER A 385 -20.08 20.73 -34.86
CA SER A 385 -20.27 21.35 -36.18
C SER A 385 -20.01 20.41 -37.37
N LEU A 386 -19.54 19.18 -37.15
CA LEU A 386 -19.09 18.27 -38.21
C LEU A 386 -20.15 17.25 -38.66
N GLY A 387 -21.35 17.23 -38.05
CA GLY A 387 -22.45 16.36 -38.49
C GLY A 387 -22.19 14.85 -38.36
N ILE A 388 -21.25 14.45 -37.50
CA ILE A 388 -20.88 13.04 -37.26
C ILE A 388 -21.98 12.34 -36.45
N ALA A 389 -22.25 11.06 -36.72
CA ALA A 389 -23.17 10.25 -35.93
C ALA A 389 -22.73 10.21 -34.45
N ASN A 390 -23.69 10.50 -33.55
CA ASN A 390 -23.40 10.78 -32.15
C ASN A 390 -22.70 9.61 -31.42
N ASP A 391 -23.05 8.37 -31.75
CA ASP A 391 -22.46 7.17 -31.14
C ASP A 391 -20.98 6.98 -31.52
N ILE A 392 -20.63 7.29 -32.76
CA ILE A 392 -19.26 7.22 -33.28
C ILE A 392 -18.40 8.34 -32.66
N LEU A 393 -19.00 9.52 -32.51
CA LEU A 393 -18.35 10.66 -31.87
C LEU A 393 -18.03 10.37 -30.41
N GLU A 394 -18.96 9.79 -29.64
CA GLU A 394 -18.70 9.47 -28.22
C GLU A 394 -17.61 8.42 -28.04
N GLN A 395 -17.60 7.37 -28.85
CA GLN A 395 -16.51 6.37 -28.80
C GLN A 395 -15.15 7.00 -29.11
N ALA A 396 -15.09 7.89 -30.10
CA ALA A 396 -13.86 8.59 -30.46
C ALA A 396 -13.40 9.57 -29.36
N VAL A 397 -14.32 10.33 -28.77
CA VAL A 397 -14.04 11.28 -27.67
C VAL A 397 -13.54 10.55 -26.43
N GLN A 398 -14.15 9.42 -26.07
CA GLN A 398 -13.76 8.65 -24.89
C GLN A 398 -12.36 8.03 -25.06
N LEU A 399 -12.07 7.50 -26.25
CA LEU A 399 -10.78 6.92 -26.58
C LEU A 399 -9.66 7.97 -26.55
N VAL A 400 -9.88 9.13 -27.17
CA VAL A 400 -8.92 10.24 -27.18
C VAL A 400 -8.70 10.82 -25.79
N THR A 401 -9.77 10.97 -25.01
CA THR A 401 -9.68 11.46 -23.62
C THR A 401 -8.83 10.51 -22.79
N ASN A 402 -9.05 9.19 -22.89
CA ASN A 402 -8.25 8.20 -22.17
C ASN A 402 -6.77 8.26 -22.55
N ASP A 403 -6.45 8.33 -23.84
CA ASP A 403 -5.07 8.31 -24.34
C ASP A 403 -4.27 9.56 -23.93
N ASN A 404 -4.95 10.70 -23.68
CA ASN A 404 -4.31 11.97 -23.36
C ASN A 404 -4.49 12.42 -21.90
N LEU A 405 -5.22 11.64 -21.09
CA LEU A 405 -5.54 12.00 -19.71
C LEU A 405 -4.28 12.11 -18.85
N ASP A 406 -3.40 11.12 -18.94
CA ASP A 406 -2.18 11.07 -18.13
C ASP A 406 -1.21 12.22 -18.49
N LEU A 407 -1.16 12.62 -19.76
CA LEU A 407 -0.39 13.80 -20.20
C LEU A 407 -0.91 15.09 -19.54
N GLY A 408 -2.22 15.32 -19.55
CA GLY A 408 -2.80 16.49 -18.91
C GLY A 408 -2.64 16.47 -17.39
N CYS A 409 -2.69 15.29 -16.76
CA CYS A 409 -2.41 15.13 -15.33
C CYS A 409 -0.96 15.51 -15.00
N ALA A 410 0.01 15.09 -15.82
CA ALA A 410 1.42 15.42 -15.65
C ALA A 410 1.69 16.93 -15.74
N VAL A 411 1.01 17.64 -16.65
CA VAL A 411 1.12 19.11 -16.76
C VAL A 411 0.59 19.80 -15.50
N ILE A 412 -0.54 19.35 -14.96
CA ILE A 412 -1.12 19.93 -13.74
C ILE A 412 -0.27 19.60 -12.50
N GLU A 413 0.30 18.40 -12.45
CA GLU A 413 1.26 17.99 -11.42
C GLU A 413 2.51 18.88 -11.41
N HIS A 414 3.08 19.17 -12.59
CA HIS A 414 4.23 20.06 -12.70
C HIS A 414 3.86 21.48 -12.23
N ALA A 415 2.72 22.00 -12.68
CA ALA A 415 2.22 23.31 -12.26
C ALA A 415 1.95 23.40 -10.74
N ALA A 416 1.59 22.29 -10.09
CA ALA A 416 1.43 22.21 -8.64
C ALA A 416 2.75 22.08 -7.88
N THR A 417 3.78 21.50 -8.50
CA THR A 417 5.10 21.30 -7.90
C THR A 417 5.94 22.59 -7.94
N ASP A 418 5.77 23.41 -8.99
CA ASP A 418 6.47 24.69 -9.15
C ASP A 418 5.97 25.81 -8.22
N LYS A 419 4.72 25.69 -7.74
CA LYS A 419 4.00 26.72 -6.98
C LYS A 419 4.08 26.46 -5.48
#